data_AF-A0A9J6A9D0-F1
#
_entry.id   AF-A0A9J6A9D0-F1
#
_cell.length_a   1.000
_cell.length_b   1.000
_cell.length_c   1.000
_cell.angle_alpha   90.00
_cell.angle_beta   90.00
_cell.angle_gamma   90.00
#
_symmetry.space_group_name_H-M   'P 1'
#
loop_
_entity.id
_entity.type
_entity.pdbx_description
1 polymer ?
#
loop_
_entity_poly.entity_id
_entity_poly.type
_entity_poly.pdbx_seq_one_letter_code
_entity_poly.pdbx_strand_id
1 'polypeptide(L)'
;MWMNIDDEQLLKYLNNFVTGLHVQCYEIRIVDLYGNKKPSQLFETTTTFNQHHHHVFTHLKKKTKNFNRAIVGSWKGIETS
;
A
#
# COMPACT_ATOMS: atom_id res chain seq x y z
N MET A 1 9.84 -13.62 -12.14
CA MET A 1 10.02 -14.47 -10.95
C MET A 1 9.34 -13.72 -9.82
N TRP A 2 8.27 -14.27 -9.24
CA TRP A 2 7.55 -13.57 -8.17
C TRP A 2 8.42 -13.52 -6.92
N MET A 3 8.57 -12.34 -6.32
CA MET A 3 9.11 -12.25 -4.97
C MET A 3 7.97 -12.60 -4.02
N ASN A 4 8.09 -13.73 -3.33
CA ASN A 4 7.31 -13.96 -2.13
C ASN A 4 7.89 -13.02 -1.07
N ILE A 5 7.33 -11.80 -1.00
CA ILE A 5 7.79 -10.79 -0.05
C ILE A 5 7.14 -11.10 1.29
N ASP A 6 7.95 -11.52 2.25
CA ASP A 6 7.50 -11.73 3.63
C ASP A 6 7.42 -10.41 4.41
N ASP A 7 6.88 -10.49 5.63
CA ASP A 7 6.70 -9.33 6.50
C ASP A 7 8.04 -8.65 6.87
N GLU A 8 9.12 -9.42 7.04
CA GLU A 8 10.44 -8.88 7.38
C GLU A 8 11.00 -8.04 6.22
N GLN A 9 10.87 -8.53 5.00
CA GLN A 9 11.24 -7.81 3.79
C GLN A 9 10.40 -6.54 3.60
N LEU A 10 9.08 -6.61 3.82
CA LEU A 10 8.20 -5.44 3.77
C LEU A 10 8.62 -4.37 4.78
N LEU A 11 8.93 -4.77 6.02
CA LEU A 11 9.41 -3.85 7.06
C LEU A 11 10.75 -3.22 6.68
N LYS A 12 11.67 -3.99 6.08
CA LYS A 12 12.95 -3.47 5.59
C LYS A 12 12.75 -2.45 4.46
N TYR A 13 11.85 -2.73 3.51
CA TYR A 13 11.53 -1.79 2.44
C TYR A 13 10.90 -0.50 2.98
N LEU A 14 9.99 -0.61 3.94
CA LEU A 14 9.43 0.55 4.62
C LEU A 14 10.52 1.36 5.34
N ASN A 15 11.41 0.70 6.09
CA ASN A 15 12.49 1.37 6.80
C ASN A 15 13.44 2.10 5.84
N ASN A 16 13.82 1.46 4.73
CA ASN A 16 14.64 2.10 3.71
C ASN A 16 13.92 3.31 3.09
N PHE A 17 12.63 3.17 2.77
CA PHE A 17 11.82 4.24 2.20
C PHE A 17 11.75 5.46 3.12
N VAL A 18 11.48 5.28 4.42
CA VAL A 18 11.36 6.40 5.38
C VAL A 18 12.70 7.03 5.75
N THR A 19 13.82 6.30 5.62
CA THR A 19 15.18 6.80 5.89
C THR A 19 15.87 7.38 4.65
N GLY A 20 15.20 7.38 3.49
CA GLY A 20 15.79 7.85 2.24
C GLY A 20 16.86 6.93 1.65
N LEU A 21 16.95 5.68 2.13
CA LEU A 21 17.81 4.66 1.55
C LEU A 21 17.18 4.07 0.29
N HIS A 22 18.03 3.56 -0.60
CA HIS A 22 17.57 2.91 -1.83
C HIS A 22 16.69 1.68 -1.52
N VAL A 23 15.47 1.68 -2.06
CA VAL A 23 14.55 0.54 -1.97
C VAL A 23 14.79 -0.36 -3.17
N GLN A 24 15.38 -1.54 -2.95
CA GLN A 24 15.68 -2.53 -4.00
C GLN A 24 14.43 -3.34 -4.42
N CYS A 25 13.29 -2.67 -4.58
CA CYS A 25 12.04 -3.30 -5.01
C CYS A 25 11.24 -2.33 -5.89
N TYR A 26 11.37 -2.47 -7.21
CA TYR A 26 10.66 -1.63 -8.18
C TYR A 26 9.18 -1.98 -8.32
N GLU A 27 8.75 -3.12 -7.76
CA GLU A 27 7.36 -3.58 -7.79
C GLU A 27 6.45 -2.79 -6.83
N ILE A 28 7.01 -2.21 -5.75
CA ILE A 28 6.26 -1.40 -4.79
C ILE A 28 6.22 0.05 -5.27
N ARG A 29 5.09 0.44 -5.83
CA ARG A 29 4.83 1.81 -6.30
C ARG A 29 4.31 2.72 -5.18
N ILE A 30 4.49 4.04 -5.37
CA ILE A 30 3.87 5.06 -4.52
C ILE A 30 2.45 5.33 -5.05
N VAL A 31 1.44 5.23 -4.18
CA VAL A 31 0.02 5.41 -4.50
C VAL A 31 -0.65 6.23 -3.40
N ASP A 32 -1.49 7.20 -3.78
CA ASP A 32 -2.39 7.86 -2.82
C ASP A 32 -3.58 6.95 -2.52
N LEU A 33 -3.38 6.00 -1.59
CA LEU A 33 -4.42 5.05 -1.16
C LEU A 33 -5.62 5.76 -0.54
N TYR A 34 -5.43 6.96 0.02
CA TYR A 34 -6.45 7.75 0.71
C TYR A 34 -6.89 8.99 -0.08
N GLY A 35 -6.72 8.94 -1.40
CA GLY A 35 -7.10 9.97 -2.34
C GLY A 35 -8.56 9.85 -2.78
N ASN A 36 -8.86 10.34 -3.98
CA ASN A 36 -10.22 10.31 -4.55
C ASN A 36 -10.49 9.11 -5.47
N LYS A 37 -9.56 8.15 -5.55
CA LYS A 37 -9.67 6.97 -6.41
C LYS A 37 -10.18 5.77 -5.60
N LYS A 38 -11.11 5.00 -6.18
CA LYS A 38 -11.55 3.71 -5.63
C LYS A 38 -10.43 2.66 -5.78
N PRO A 39 -10.38 1.61 -4.95
CA PRO A 39 -9.40 0.53 -5.09
C PRO A 39 -9.33 -0.07 -6.50
N SER A 40 -10.47 -0.30 -7.16
CA SER A 40 -10.52 -0.82 -8.54
C SER A 40 -9.90 0.10 -9.59
N GLN A 41 -9.77 1.40 -9.29
CA GLN A 41 -9.10 2.39 -10.15
C GLN A 41 -7.60 2.53 -9.82
N LEU A 42 -7.18 2.05 -8.65
CA LEU A 42 -5.78 2.06 -8.20
C LEU A 42 -5.04 0.78 -8.61
N PHE A 43 -5.81 -0.30 -8.75
CA PHE A 43 -5.35 -1.64 -9.07
C PHE A 43 -6.17 -2.12 -10.27
N GLU A 44 -5.85 -1.60 -11.46
CA GLU A 44 -6.45 -2.08 -12.70
C GLU A 44 -6.12 -3.57 -12.87
N THR A 45 -7.13 -4.38 -13.14
CA THR A 45 -7.04 -5.85 -13.24
C THR A 45 -6.31 -6.34 -14.49
N THR A 46 -5.81 -5.42 -15.34
CA THR A 46 -5.20 -5.72 -16.64
C THR A 46 -3.67 -5.79 -16.58
N THR A 47 -3.04 -5.67 -15.41
CA THR A 47 -1.61 -6.01 -15.31
C THR A 47 -1.44 -7.48 -15.70
N THR A 48 -0.62 -7.71 -16.73
CA THR A 48 -0.30 -8.94 -17.49
C THR A 48 0.08 -10.18 -16.65
N PHE A 49 0.03 -10.08 -15.33
CA PHE A 49 0.40 -11.12 -14.39
C PHE A 49 -0.71 -11.22 -13.34
N ASN A 50 -1.27 -12.42 -13.16
CA ASN A 50 -2.29 -12.80 -12.17
C ASN A 50 -1.81 -12.53 -10.72
N GLN A 51 -1.63 -11.25 -10.36
CA GLN A 51 -1.20 -10.81 -9.05
C GLN A 51 -2.44 -10.61 -8.19
N HIS A 52 -2.67 -11.52 -7.25
CA HIS A 52 -3.79 -11.42 -6.31
C HIS A 52 -3.55 -10.37 -5.20
N HIS A 53 -2.31 -9.90 -5.04
CA HIS A 53 -1.88 -9.02 -3.94
C HIS A 53 -1.05 -7.84 -4.49
N HIS A 54 -1.25 -6.65 -3.92
CA HIS A 54 -0.50 -5.45 -4.29
C HIS A 54 0.10 -4.80 -3.04
N HIS A 55 1.41 -4.54 -3.08
CA HIS A 55 2.12 -3.74 -2.08
C HIS A 55 2.34 -2.33 -2.62
N VAL A 56 2.07 -1.31 -1.81
CA VAL A 56 2.24 0.11 -2.20
C VAL A 56 2.73 0.95 -1.02
N PHE A 57 3.48 2.00 -1.33
CA PHE A 57 3.75 3.08 -0.38
C PHE A 57 2.64 4.13 -0.48
N THR A 58 2.10 4.57 0.66
CA THR A 58 1.16 5.70 0.72
C THR A 58 1.57 6.65 1.83
N HIS A 59 1.38 7.94 1.60
CA HIS A 59 1.52 8.91 2.68
C HIS A 59 0.35 8.80 3.64
N LEU A 60 0.66 8.76 4.93
CA LEU A 60 -0.34 8.87 5.99
C LEU A 60 -0.64 10.36 6.22
N LYS A 61 -1.90 10.77 6.05
CA LYS A 61 -2.34 12.12 6.44
C LYS A 61 -2.32 12.23 7.97
N LYS A 62 -1.96 13.41 8.49
CA LYS A 62 -1.83 13.70 9.93
C LYS A 62 -3.16 13.35 10.65
N LYS A 63 -3.07 12.66 11.79
CA LYS A 63 -4.24 12.17 12.55
C LYS A 63 -5.16 13.32 12.99
N THR A 64 -6.45 13.18 12.72
CA THR A 64 -7.48 13.60 13.68
C THR A 64 -7.89 12.36 14.49
N LYS A 65 -8.51 12.54 15.65
CA LYS A 65 -8.69 11.54 16.73
C LYS A 65 -9.32 10.18 16.30
N ASN A 66 -9.90 10.10 15.10
CA ASN A 66 -10.56 8.91 14.56
C ASN A 66 -9.89 8.46 13.26
N PHE A 67 -9.46 7.20 13.15
CA PHE A 67 -8.89 6.59 11.93
C PHE A 67 -9.95 6.32 10.84
N ASN A 68 -10.91 7.22 10.66
CA ASN A 68 -11.84 7.15 9.55
C ASN A 68 -11.11 7.68 8.31
N ARG A 69 -10.45 6.78 7.57
CA ARG A 69 -9.76 7.14 6.33
C ARG A 69 -10.82 7.29 5.23
N ALA A 70 -11.39 8.49 5.13
CA ALA A 70 -12.39 8.85 4.14
C ALA A 70 -11.76 8.97 2.74
N ILE A 71 -12.31 8.22 1.79
CA ILE A 71 -12.07 8.27 0.34
C ILE A 71 -13.46 8.32 -0.30
N VAL A 72 -13.54 8.22 -1.62
CA VAL A 72 -14.66 7.62 -2.35
C VAL A 72 -14.87 6.16 -1.87
N GLY A 73 -15.34 6.00 -0.63
CA GLY A 73 -15.38 4.76 0.18
C GLY A 73 -14.85 4.97 1.62
N SER A 74 -15.09 4.04 2.54
CA SER A 74 -14.54 4.08 3.91
C SER A 74 -13.73 2.83 4.18
N TRP A 75 -12.45 2.97 4.53
CA TRP A 75 -11.67 1.85 5.06
C TRP A 75 -12.04 1.64 6.53
N LYS A 76 -12.61 0.47 6.86
CA LYS A 76 -12.90 0.06 8.23
C LYS A 76 -11.83 -0.93 8.69
N GLY A 77 -11.23 -0.68 9.85
CA GLY A 77 -10.38 -1.67 10.49
C GLY A 77 -11.21 -2.92 10.83
N ILE A 78 -10.75 -4.08 10.38
CA ILE A 78 -11.31 -5.36 10.79
C ILE A 78 -10.33 -5.90 11.83
N GLU A 79 -10.75 -5.96 13.08
CA GLU A 79 -10.01 -6.72 14.08
C GLU A 79 -10.33 -8.19 13.85
N THR A 80 -9.36 -8.93 13.32
CA THR A 80 -9.42 -10.39 13.31
C THR A 80 -8.84 -10.87 14.64
N SER A 81 -9.72 -11.39 15.51
CA SER A 81 -9.39 -12.04 16.78
C SER A 81 -8.60 -13.33 16.58
#